data_AF-A0A6B0DW90-F1
#
_entry.id   AF-A0A6B0DW90-F1
#
_cell.length_a   1.000
_cell.length_b   1.000
_cell.length_c   1.000
_cell.angle_alpha   90.00
_cell.angle_beta   90.00
_cell.angle_gamma   90.00
#
_symmetry.space_group_name_H-M   'P 1'
#
loop_
_entity.id
_entity.type
_entity.pdbx_description
1 polymer ?
#
loop_
_entity_poly.entity_id
_entity_poly.type
_entity_poly.pdbx_seq_one_letter_code
_entity_poly.pdbx_strand_id
1 'polypeptide(L)'
;MKKGFLFNFIEKIIEKINKIENLPNTETIEDEIKSLNEKIEREIDSCSNKNLKDYFTKFLKAQKQLILRKRINSGVALLIYFIYTILGSLVGIIFLIGIFFTTQGFIGHVLIFFSLLGSIVSIFIGIWSIRNEMDLTRELLK
;
A
#
# COMPACT_ATOMS: atom_id res chain seq x y z
N MET A 1 0.10 -0.05 16.89
CA MET A 1 0.20 1.36 16.43
C MET A 1 -1.17 1.81 15.93
N LYS A 2 -1.73 2.92 16.44
CA LYS A 2 -2.97 3.47 15.88
C LYS A 2 -2.70 4.05 14.49
N LYS A 3 -3.34 3.49 13.47
CA LYS A 3 -3.31 4.02 12.09
C LYS A 3 -3.94 5.43 12.07
N GLY A 4 -3.32 6.36 11.33
CA GLY A 4 -3.82 7.72 11.19
C GLY A 4 -5.17 7.80 10.47
N PHE A 5 -5.90 8.91 10.64
CA PHE A 5 -7.24 9.12 10.06
C PHE A 5 -7.27 8.88 8.55
N LEU A 6 -6.30 9.44 7.82
CA LEU A 6 -6.20 9.31 6.36
C LEU A 6 -6.01 7.85 5.92
N PHE A 7 -5.23 7.09 6.69
CA PHE A 7 -5.01 5.66 6.45
C PHE A 7 -6.31 4.88 6.57
N ASN A 8 -7.03 5.07 7.68
CA ASN A 8 -8.29 4.38 7.91
C ASN A 8 -9.36 4.74 6.88
N PHE A 9 -9.35 5.99 6.39
CA PHE A 9 -10.28 6.44 5.35
C PHE A 9 -10.02 5.76 4.01
N ILE A 10 -8.77 5.77 3.54
CA ILE A 10 -8.38 5.13 2.27
C ILE A 10 -8.58 3.61 2.35
N GLU A 11 -8.20 2.99 3.46
CA GLU A 11 -8.38 1.55 3.71
C GLU A 11 -9.87 1.16 3.56
N LYS A 12 -10.79 1.90 4.19
CA LYS A 12 -12.23 1.66 4.06
C LYS A 12 -12.75 1.79 2.63
N ILE A 13 -12.23 2.76 1.86
CA ILE A 13 -12.62 2.93 0.46
C ILE A 13 -12.18 1.71 -0.36
N ILE A 14 -10.93 1.25 -0.18
CA ILE A 14 -10.39 0.08 -0.88
C ILE A 14 -11.17 -1.18 -0.48
N GLU A 15 -11.47 -1.35 0.81
CA GLU A 15 -12.27 -2.48 1.30
C GLU A 15 -13.67 -2.50 0.67
N LYS A 16 -14.33 -1.34 0.57
CA LYS A 16 -15.66 -1.19 -0.04
C LYS A 16 -15.65 -1.47 -1.55
N ILE A 17 -14.68 -0.92 -2.29
CA ILE A 17 -14.55 -1.11 -3.74
C ILE A 17 -14.34 -2.60 -4.06
N ASN A 18 -13.50 -3.28 -3.28
CA ASN A 18 -13.17 -4.69 -3.49
C ASN A 18 -14.14 -5.67 -2.80
N LYS A 19 -15.17 -5.18 -2.09
CA LYS A 19 -16.16 -5.99 -1.35
C LYS A 19 -15.52 -6.94 -0.32
N ILE A 20 -14.50 -6.45 0.39
CA ILE A 20 -13.73 -7.20 1.39
C ILE A 20 -13.84 -6.56 2.78
N GLU A 21 -14.94 -5.89 3.06
CA GLU A 21 -15.23 -5.17 4.31
C GLU A 21 -15.13 -6.06 5.56
N ASN A 22 -15.29 -7.37 5.39
CA ASN A 22 -15.20 -8.37 6.46
C ASN A 22 -13.81 -9.04 6.55
N LEU A 23 -12.79 -8.52 5.85
CA LEU A 23 -11.45 -9.06 5.94
C LEU A 23 -10.92 -8.80 7.37
N PRO A 24 -10.48 -9.83 8.11
CA PRO A 24 -9.97 -9.63 9.46
C PRO A 24 -8.69 -8.79 9.45
N ASN A 25 -8.34 -8.24 10.62
CA ASN A 25 -7.08 -7.53 10.76
C ASN A 25 -5.88 -8.51 10.68
N THR A 26 -4.68 -8.00 10.43
CA THR A 26 -3.47 -8.82 10.25
C THR A 26 -3.20 -9.73 11.45
N GLU A 27 -3.35 -9.21 12.67
CA GLU A 27 -3.06 -9.92 13.92
C GLU A 27 -4.01 -11.11 14.11
N THR A 28 -5.31 -10.92 13.88
CA THR A 28 -6.32 -11.99 13.93
C THR A 28 -6.03 -13.10 12.92
N ILE A 29 -5.58 -12.76 11.70
CA ILE A 29 -5.24 -13.75 10.69
C ILE A 29 -3.95 -14.52 11.06
N GLU A 30 -2.95 -13.82 11.61
CA GLU A 30 -1.70 -14.45 12.05
C GLU A 30 -1.93 -15.42 13.22
N ASP A 31 -2.81 -15.05 14.17
CA ASP A 31 -3.24 -15.93 15.26
C ASP A 31 -4.00 -17.16 14.74
N GLU A 32 -4.88 -16.97 13.74
CA GLU A 32 -5.60 -18.08 13.10
C GLU A 32 -4.63 -19.04 12.39
N ILE A 33 -3.67 -18.52 11.63
CA ILE A 33 -2.63 -19.31 10.94
C ILE A 33 -1.82 -20.11 11.94
N LYS A 34 -1.37 -19.48 13.04
CA LYS A 34 -0.61 -20.15 14.08
C LYS A 34 -1.42 -21.29 14.72
N SER A 35 -2.68 -21.02 15.08
CA SER A 35 -3.58 -22.03 15.64
C SER A 35 -3.81 -23.21 14.69
N LEU A 36 -3.96 -22.95 13.39
CA LEU A 36 -4.13 -23.98 12.38
C LEU A 36 -2.85 -24.80 12.18
N ASN A 37 -1.68 -24.16 12.20
CA ASN A 37 -0.40 -24.85 12.10
C ASN A 37 -0.19 -25.82 13.27
N GLU A 38 -0.45 -25.39 14.50
CA GLU A 38 -0.36 -26.24 15.69
C GLU A 38 -1.35 -27.43 15.66
N LYS A 39 -2.50 -27.28 14.99
CA LYS A 39 -3.47 -28.37 14.81
C LYS A 39 -3.03 -29.34 13.73
N ILE A 40 -2.44 -28.84 12.65
CA ILE A 40 -1.86 -29.65 11.57
C ILE A 40 -0.69 -30.48 12.11
N GLU A 41 0.24 -29.85 12.83
CA GLU A 41 1.37 -30.54 13.48
C GLU A 41 0.87 -31.65 14.41
N ARG A 42 -0.13 -31.37 15.26
CA ARG A 42 -0.72 -32.39 16.15
C ARG A 42 -1.34 -33.57 15.41
N GLU A 43 -2.04 -33.34 14.30
CA GLU A 43 -2.61 -34.43 13.50
C GLU A 43 -1.49 -35.26 12.82
N ILE A 44 -0.44 -34.61 12.33
CA ILE A 44 0.74 -35.28 11.75
C ILE A 44 1.47 -36.12 12.82
N ASP A 45 1.77 -35.55 13.98
CA ASP A 45 2.47 -36.21 15.08
C ASP A 45 1.69 -37.40 15.67
N SER A 46 0.36 -37.27 15.69
CA SER A 46 -0.53 -38.36 16.13
C SER A 46 -0.81 -39.41 15.04
N CYS A 47 -0.25 -39.25 13.84
CA CYS A 47 -0.58 -40.03 12.64
C CYS A 47 -2.09 -40.10 12.37
N SER A 48 -2.85 -39.11 12.84
CA SER A 48 -4.27 -38.96 12.60
C SER A 48 -4.47 -38.14 11.33
N ASN A 49 -5.33 -38.63 10.43
CA ASN A 49 -5.67 -37.93 9.20
C ASN A 49 -7.12 -37.43 9.19
N LYS A 50 -7.79 -37.44 10.35
CA LYS A 50 -9.24 -37.24 10.42
C LYS A 50 -9.65 -35.84 9.98
N ASN A 51 -8.89 -34.82 10.39
CA ASN A 51 -9.20 -33.42 10.11
C ASN A 51 -8.12 -32.69 9.30
N LEU A 52 -7.03 -33.37 8.94
CA LEU A 52 -5.85 -32.76 8.33
C LEU A 52 -6.18 -31.95 7.06
N LYS A 53 -7.01 -32.52 6.18
CA LYS A 53 -7.45 -31.85 4.94
C LYS A 53 -8.22 -30.56 5.22
N ASP A 54 -9.11 -30.56 6.21
CA ASP A 54 -9.90 -29.39 6.59
C ASP A 54 -9.01 -28.29 7.17
N TYR A 55 -8.12 -28.64 8.11
CA TYR A 55 -7.17 -27.70 8.69
C TYR A 55 -6.22 -27.12 7.65
N PHE A 56 -5.69 -27.94 6.74
CA PHE A 56 -4.83 -27.46 5.67
C PHE A 56 -5.55 -26.54 4.68
N THR A 57 -6.80 -26.85 4.33
CA THR A 57 -7.62 -25.99 3.46
C THR A 57 -7.89 -24.64 4.13
N LYS A 58 -8.24 -24.64 5.43
CA LYS A 58 -8.42 -23.41 6.21
C LYS A 58 -7.12 -22.62 6.32
N PHE A 59 -6.00 -23.29 6.52
CA PHE A 59 -4.68 -22.67 6.59
C PHE A 59 -4.33 -21.94 5.29
N LEU A 60 -4.52 -22.59 4.14
CA LEU A 60 -4.32 -21.95 2.84
C LEU A 60 -5.24 -20.74 2.61
N LYS A 61 -6.49 -20.81 3.10
CA LYS A 61 -7.42 -19.68 3.02
C LYS A 61 -6.97 -18.51 3.90
N ALA A 62 -6.56 -18.77 5.13
CA ALA A 62 -6.05 -17.74 6.04
C ALA A 62 -4.77 -17.10 5.50
N GLN A 63 -3.86 -17.88 4.91
CA GLN A 63 -2.68 -17.33 4.22
C GLN A 63 -3.04 -16.39 3.07
N LYS A 64 -4.00 -16.76 2.22
CA LYS A 64 -4.47 -15.87 1.14
C LYS A 64 -5.06 -14.56 1.68
N GLN A 65 -5.82 -14.64 2.77
CA GLN A 65 -6.36 -13.45 3.44
C GLN A 65 -5.24 -12.56 4.02
N LEU A 66 -4.20 -13.16 4.60
CA LEU A 66 -3.05 -12.43 5.12
C LEU A 66 -2.31 -11.67 4.03
N ILE A 67 -2.04 -12.34 2.90
CA ILE A 67 -1.40 -11.73 1.73
C ILE A 67 -2.22 -10.56 1.23
N LEU A 68 -3.53 -10.73 1.10
CA LEU A 68 -4.44 -9.66 0.68
C LEU A 68 -4.39 -8.48 1.66
N ARG A 69 -4.45 -8.73 2.99
CA ARG A 69 -4.40 -7.67 4.00
C ARG A 69 -3.07 -6.91 3.98
N LYS A 70 -1.95 -7.62 3.84
CA LYS A 70 -0.62 -7.01 3.74
C LYS A 70 -0.50 -6.16 2.47
N ARG A 71 -1.05 -6.62 1.34
CA ARG A 71 -1.08 -5.86 0.09
C ARG A 71 -1.91 -4.58 0.21
N ILE A 72 -3.08 -4.64 0.85
CA ILE A 72 -3.91 -3.44 1.11
C ILE A 72 -3.16 -2.45 2.00
N ASN A 73 -2.59 -2.92 3.11
CA ASN A 73 -1.83 -2.04 4.01
C ASN A 73 -0.65 -1.36 3.28
N SER A 74 0.09 -2.11 2.45
CA SER A 74 1.19 -1.56 1.65
C SER A 74 0.69 -0.58 0.59
N GLY A 75 -0.38 -0.91 -0.13
CA GLY A 75 -0.96 -0.03 -1.15
C GLY A 75 -1.53 1.26 -0.57
N VAL A 76 -2.19 1.21 0.60
CA VAL A 76 -2.66 2.40 1.32
C VAL A 76 -1.48 3.28 1.73
N ALA A 77 -0.41 2.68 2.28
CA ALA A 77 0.78 3.43 2.66
C ALA A 77 1.45 4.10 1.45
N LEU A 78 1.56 3.37 0.33
CA LEU A 78 2.11 3.90 -0.91
C LEU A 78 1.27 5.04 -1.48
N LEU A 79 -0.06 4.91 -1.47
CA LEU A 79 -0.97 5.96 -1.91
C LEU A 79 -0.82 7.24 -1.05
N ILE A 80 -0.71 7.08 0.27
CA ILE A 80 -0.49 8.20 1.18
C ILE A 80 0.85 8.88 0.88
N TYR A 81 1.91 8.10 0.69
CA TYR A 81 3.22 8.63 0.30
C TYR A 81 3.14 9.42 -1.01
N PHE A 82 2.41 8.92 -2.01
CA PHE A 82 2.18 9.64 -3.26
C PHE A 82 1.44 10.96 -3.07
N ILE A 83 0.36 10.97 -2.27
CA ILE A 83 -0.40 12.19 -1.95
C ILE A 83 0.53 13.22 -1.31
N TYR A 84 1.33 12.82 -0.30
CA TYR A 84 2.29 13.72 0.33
C TYR A 84 3.36 14.22 -0.65
N THR A 85 3.86 13.36 -1.53
CA THR A 85 4.88 13.73 -2.51
C THR A 85 4.35 14.74 -3.53
N ILE A 86 3.13 14.54 -4.02
CA ILE A 86 2.48 15.46 -4.97
C ILE A 86 2.19 16.80 -4.28
N LEU A 87 1.61 16.80 -3.08
CA LEU A 87 1.32 18.02 -2.33
C LEU A 87 2.60 18.79 -1.99
N GLY A 88 3.64 18.10 -1.53
CA GLY A 88 4.95 18.70 -1.27
C GLY A 88 5.59 19.30 -2.53
N SER A 89 5.50 18.60 -3.66
CA SER A 89 5.98 19.10 -4.95
C SER A 89 5.20 20.34 -5.41
N LEU A 90 3.88 20.37 -5.23
CA LEU A 90 3.04 21.54 -5.56
C LEU A 90 3.41 22.76 -4.70
N VAL A 91 3.57 22.58 -3.39
CA VAL A 91 4.02 23.66 -2.49
C VAL A 91 5.41 24.16 -2.91
N GLY A 92 6.34 23.24 -3.21
CA GLY A 92 7.67 23.57 -3.70
C GLY A 92 7.62 24.39 -4.99
N ILE A 93 6.80 24.01 -5.97
CA ILE A 93 6.59 24.74 -7.22
C ILE A 93 6.08 26.16 -6.95
N ILE A 94 5.08 26.34 -6.08
CA ILE A 94 4.54 27.67 -5.75
C ILE A 94 5.60 28.56 -5.09
N PHE A 95 6.37 28.01 -4.14
CA PHE A 95 7.48 28.73 -3.51
C PHE A 95 8.57 29.09 -4.52
N LEU A 96 8.93 28.17 -5.42
CA LEU A 96 9.91 28.41 -6.47
C LEU A 96 9.47 29.52 -7.42
N ILE A 97 8.19 29.59 -7.79
CA ILE A 97 7.64 30.70 -8.58
C ILE A 97 7.76 32.02 -7.82
N GLY A 98 7.41 32.05 -6.53
CA GLY A 98 7.57 33.25 -5.70
C GLY A 98 9.03 33.70 -5.55
N ILE A 99 9.95 32.75 -5.38
CA ILE A 99 11.39 33.00 -5.32
C ILE A 99 11.91 33.50 -6.68
N PHE A 100 11.42 32.95 -7.79
CA PHE A 100 11.81 33.38 -9.13
C PHE A 100 11.56 34.88 -9.37
N PHE A 101 10.41 35.40 -8.92
CA PHE A 101 10.09 36.83 -9.06
C PHE A 101 10.83 37.74 -8.06
N THR A 102 11.45 37.19 -7.01
CA THR A 102 12.12 37.96 -5.95
C THR A 102 13.65 37.86 -6.00
N THR A 103 14.20 36.81 -6.60
CA THR A 103 15.64 36.59 -6.70
C THR A 103 16.21 37.43 -7.85
N GLN A 104 17.35 38.10 -7.63
CA GLN A 104 18.10 38.77 -8.70
C GLN A 104 19.39 38.00 -8.99
N GLY A 105 19.65 37.70 -10.27
CA GLY A 105 20.88 37.02 -10.72
C GLY A 105 20.65 35.69 -11.45
N PHE A 106 21.47 35.45 -12.49
CA PHE A 106 21.36 34.30 -13.41
C PHE A 106 21.48 32.94 -12.70
N ILE A 107 22.42 32.80 -11.76
CA ILE A 107 22.68 31.54 -11.05
C ILE A 107 21.47 31.12 -10.19
N GLY A 108 20.79 32.08 -9.55
CA GLY A 108 19.57 31.81 -8.79
C GLY A 108 18.44 31.26 -9.67
N HIS A 109 18.25 31.86 -10.85
CA HIS A 109 17.24 31.41 -11.81
C HIS A 109 17.53 30.00 -12.36
N VAL A 110 18.81 29.68 -12.61
CA VAL A 110 19.23 28.34 -13.06
C VAL A 110 18.94 27.27 -11.98
N LEU A 111 19.23 27.55 -10.70
CA LEU A 111 18.91 26.63 -9.61
C LEU A 111 17.40 26.43 -9.43
N ILE A 112 16.62 27.51 -9.54
CA ILE A 112 15.15 27.46 -9.48
C ILE A 112 14.59 26.62 -10.64
N PHE A 113 15.14 26.77 -11.84
CA PHE A 113 14.75 26.00 -13.02
C PHE A 113 14.99 24.49 -12.84
N PHE A 114 16.16 24.09 -12.33
CA PHE A 114 16.43 22.67 -12.03
C PHE A 114 15.51 22.10 -10.94
N SER A 115 15.18 22.90 -9.93
CA SER A 115 14.27 22.48 -8.86
C SER A 115 12.82 22.31 -9.35
N LEU A 116 12.36 23.20 -10.24
CA LEU A 116 11.08 23.06 -10.95
C LEU A 116 11.05 21.80 -11.82
N LEU A 117 12.10 21.56 -12.61
CA LEU A 117 12.23 20.35 -13.42
C LEU A 117 12.18 19.07 -12.58
N GLY A 118 12.92 19.02 -11.47
CA GLY A 118 12.91 17.87 -10.56
C GLY A 118 11.53 17.59 -9.97
N SER A 119 10.79 18.65 -9.60
CA SER A 119 9.42 18.56 -9.08
C SER A 119 8.42 18.09 -10.13
N ILE A 120 8.59 18.50 -11.39
CA ILE A 120 7.73 18.03 -12.50
C ILE A 120 8.02 16.55 -12.80
N VAL A 121 9.29 16.16 -12.85
CA VAL A 121 9.70 14.77 -13.11
C VAL A 121 9.21 13.84 -12.00
N SER A 122 9.26 14.23 -10.73
CA SER A 122 8.77 13.42 -9.62
C SER A 122 7.25 13.17 -9.71
N ILE A 123 6.48 14.17 -10.12
CA ILE A 123 5.04 14.04 -10.38
C ILE A 123 4.79 13.06 -11.52
N PHE A 124 5.54 13.15 -12.62
CA PHE A 124 5.44 12.21 -13.75
C PHE A 124 5.74 10.77 -13.34
N ILE A 125 6.82 10.54 -12.58
CA ILE A 125 7.17 9.22 -12.04
C ILE A 125 6.05 8.69 -11.15
N GLY A 126 5.47 9.53 -10.30
CA GLY A 126 4.37 9.13 -9.43
C GLY A 126 3.11 8.73 -10.19
N ILE A 127 2.72 9.50 -11.20
CA ILE A 127 1.59 9.17 -12.08
C ILE A 127 1.84 7.88 -12.85
N TRP A 128 3.05 7.71 -13.41
CA TRP A 128 3.43 6.50 -14.14
C TRP A 128 3.42 5.26 -13.23
N SER A 129 3.94 5.37 -12.02
CA SER A 129 3.92 4.29 -11.02
C SER A 129 2.49 3.86 -10.67
N ILE A 130 1.56 4.80 -10.49
CA ILE A 130 0.15 4.49 -10.21
C ILE A 130 -0.48 3.74 -11.38
N ARG A 131 -0.22 4.20 -12.62
CA ARG A 131 -0.74 3.55 -13.82
C ARG A 131 -0.26 2.11 -13.94
N ASN A 132 1.02 1.88 -13.65
CA ASN A 132 1.62 0.55 -13.74
C ASN A 132 1.05 -0.41 -12.67
N GLU A 133 0.81 0.05 -11.44
CA GLU A 133 0.14 -0.76 -10.41
C GLU A 133 -1.32 -1.09 -10.77
N MET A 134 -2.04 -0.13 -11.37
CA MET A 134 -3.41 -0.36 -11.82
C MET A 134 -3.48 -1.43 -12.91
N ASP A 135 -2.56 -1.41 -13.87
CA ASP A 135 -2.51 -2.40 -14.96
C ASP A 135 -2.18 -3.81 -14.41
N LEU A 136 -1.18 -3.92 -13.52
CA LEU A 136 -0.85 -5.17 -12.80
C LEU A 136 -2.05 -5.73 -12.02
N THR A 137 -2.79 -4.86 -11.34
CA THR A 137 -3.98 -5.27 -10.57
C THR A 137 -5.10 -5.77 -11.50
N ARG A 138 -5.23 -5.17 -12.69
CA ARG A 138 -6.22 -5.54 -13.69
C ARG A 138 -5.91 -6.88 -14.36
N GLU A 139 -4.63 -7.18 -14.56
CA GLU A 139 -4.19 -8.49 -15.09
C GLU A 139 -4.44 -9.62 -14.11
N LEU A 140 -4.25 -9.40 -12.80
CA LEU A 140 -4.48 -10.41 -11.76
C LEU A 140 -5.96 -10.69 -11.47
N LEU A 141 -6.87 -9.85 -11.96
CA LEU A 141 -8.33 -9.99 -11.81
C LEU A 141 -9.01 -10.59 -13.05
N LYS A 142 -8.25 -10.89 -14.11
CA LYS A 142 -8.68 -11.72 -15.24
C LYS A 142 -8.34 -13.18 -14.98
#